data_AF-A0A970MMD8-F1
#
_entry.id   AF-A0A970MMD8-F1
#
_cell.length_a   1.000
_cell.length_b   1.000
_cell.length_c   1.000
_cell.angle_alpha   90.00
_cell.angle_beta   90.00
_cell.angle_gamma   90.00
#
_symmetry.space_group_name_H-M   'P 1'
#
loop_
_entity.id
_entity.type
_entity.pdbx_description
1 polymer ?
#
loop_
_entity_poly.entity_id
_entity_poly.type
_entity_poly.pdbx_seq_one_letter_code
_entity_poly.pdbx_strand_id
1 'polypeptide(L)'
;MAMHAAYKLREYFAKEKVPVIIDGGGNNELAGRIGGYDMVVSNAQVTVKTDKPVFTAVPLITGIGEEELVEKIIAKAKEIQKELEDAS
;
A
#
# COMPACT_ATOMS: atom_id res chain seq x y z
N MET A 1 -6.90 9.07 -12.65
CA MET A 1 -7.72 8.60 -11.50
C MET A 1 -6.95 7.79 -10.46
N ALA A 2 -5.78 7.21 -10.75
CA ALA A 2 -5.00 6.43 -9.76
C ALA A 2 -4.35 7.26 -8.63
N MET A 3 -4.28 8.60 -8.75
CA MET A 3 -3.57 9.44 -7.77
C MET A 3 -4.36 9.74 -6.48
N HIS A 4 -5.69 9.52 -6.43
CA HIS A 4 -6.49 9.90 -5.26
C HIS A 4 -6.20 9.02 -4.03
N ALA A 5 -6.17 7.69 -4.22
CA ALA A 5 -5.86 6.75 -3.14
C ALA A 5 -4.41 6.93 -2.64
N ALA A 6 -3.46 7.09 -3.57
CA ALA A 6 -2.07 7.35 -3.23
C ALA A 6 -1.90 8.66 -2.45
N TYR A 7 -2.58 9.73 -2.87
CA TYR A 7 -2.55 11.02 -2.16
C TYR A 7 -3.06 10.89 -0.73
N LYS A 8 -4.24 10.28 -0.53
CA LYS A 8 -4.79 10.04 0.81
C LYS A 8 -3.84 9.24 1.70
N LEU A 9 -3.29 8.14 1.19
CA LEU A 9 -2.34 7.32 1.96
C LEU A 9 -1.11 8.13 2.39
N ARG A 10 -0.57 9.00 1.52
CA ARG A 10 0.54 9.89 1.89
C ARG A 10 0.19 10.77 3.08
N GLU A 11 -1.02 11.35 3.12
CA GLU A 11 -1.44 12.18 4.25
C GLU A 11 -1.54 11.38 5.55
N TYR A 12 -2.08 10.16 5.50
CA TYR A 12 -2.17 9.30 6.68
C TYR A 12 -0.79 8.86 7.20
N PHE A 13 0.10 8.42 6.31
CA PHE A 13 1.47 8.07 6.70
C PHE A 13 2.25 9.27 7.26
N ALA A 14 2.05 10.47 6.70
CA ALA A 14 2.65 11.70 7.20
C ALA A 14 2.15 12.06 8.61
N LYS A 15 0.84 11.92 8.88
CA LYS A 15 0.26 12.14 10.22
C LYS A 15 0.84 11.17 11.25
N GLU A 16 1.00 9.91 10.86
CA GLU A 16 1.57 8.85 11.70
C GLU A 16 3.10 8.87 11.80
N LYS A 17 3.76 9.78 11.07
CA LYS A 17 5.23 9.89 10.99
C LYS A 17 5.91 8.58 10.58
N VAL A 18 5.26 7.79 9.73
CA VAL A 18 5.81 6.55 9.20
C VAL A 18 6.39 6.85 7.82
N PRO A 19 7.72 6.76 7.66
CA PRO A 19 8.36 7.06 6.38
C PRO A 19 8.02 5.97 5.36
N VAL A 20 7.44 6.34 4.22
CA VAL A 20 7.14 5.41 3.13
C VAL A 20 7.45 6.03 1.77
N ILE A 21 7.79 5.18 0.80
CA ILE A 21 7.85 5.56 -0.61
C ILE A 21 6.59 5.03 -1.28
N ILE A 22 5.76 5.94 -1.79
CA ILE A 22 4.57 5.55 -2.57
C ILE A 22 4.87 5.72 -4.05
N ASP A 23 4.98 4.61 -4.74
CA ASP A 23 5.17 4.51 -6.18
C ASP A 23 3.93 3.86 -6.81
N GLY A 24 3.51 4.37 -7.97
CA GLY A 24 2.27 3.99 -8.63
C GLY A 24 2.51 3.49 -10.06
N GLY A 25 1.64 2.61 -10.53
CA GLY A 25 1.68 2.07 -11.90
C GLY A 25 0.38 1.39 -12.29
N GLY A 26 0.26 1.04 -13.57
CA GLY A 26 -0.84 0.23 -14.08
C GLY A 26 -0.68 -1.25 -13.73
N ASN A 27 -1.79 -2.01 -13.74
CA ASN A 27 -1.77 -3.45 -13.47
C ASN A 27 -0.87 -4.23 -14.44
N ASN A 28 -0.74 -3.75 -15.69
CA ASN A 28 0.13 -4.34 -16.70
C ASN A 28 1.64 -4.22 -16.37
N GLU A 29 2.02 -3.23 -15.57
CA GLU A 29 3.41 -2.98 -15.17
C GLU A 29 3.75 -3.69 -13.86
N LEU A 30 2.74 -4.09 -13.09
CA LEU A 30 2.91 -4.66 -11.76
C LEU A 30 3.81 -5.90 -11.77
N ALA A 31 3.69 -6.77 -12.78
CA ALA A 31 4.49 -8.00 -12.87
C ALA A 31 6.00 -7.72 -12.91
N GLY A 32 6.44 -6.65 -13.59
CA GLY A 32 7.85 -6.27 -13.68
C GLY A 32 8.35 -5.46 -12.48
N ARG A 33 7.45 -4.92 -11.66
CA ARG A 33 7.77 -4.00 -10.55
C ARG A 33 7.53 -4.60 -9.18
N ILE A 34 6.75 -5.68 -9.08
CA ILE A 34 6.31 -6.27 -7.82
C ILE A 34 7.49 -6.58 -6.90
N GLY A 35 8.63 -7.02 -7.44
CA GLY A 35 9.85 -7.29 -6.69
C GLY A 35 10.39 -6.11 -5.88
N GLY A 36 10.14 -4.87 -6.31
CA GLY A 36 10.60 -3.65 -5.64
C GLY A 36 9.64 -3.04 -4.63
N TYR A 37 8.48 -3.65 -4.39
CA TYR A 37 7.50 -3.16 -3.41
C TYR A 37 7.52 -3.97 -2.12
N ASP A 38 7.12 -3.39 -1.00
CA ASP A 38 6.92 -4.16 0.23
C ASP A 38 5.47 -4.64 0.39
N MET A 39 4.54 -3.88 -0.21
CA MET A 39 3.11 -4.17 -0.25
C MET A 39 2.46 -3.53 -1.47
N VAL A 40 1.25 -3.96 -1.81
CA VAL A 40 0.45 -3.40 -2.91
C VAL A 40 -0.89 -2.90 -2.39
N VAL A 41 -1.27 -1.69 -2.79
CA VAL A 41 -2.63 -1.17 -2.60
C VAL A 41 -3.24 -0.90 -3.96
N SER A 42 -4.29 -1.63 -4.32
CA SER A 42 -4.84 -1.62 -5.69
C SER A 42 -6.34 -1.39 -5.70
N ASN A 43 -6.81 -0.51 -6.59
CA ASN A 43 -8.23 -0.34 -6.88
C ASN A 43 -8.75 -1.34 -7.93
N ALA A 44 -7.87 -2.13 -8.53
CA ALA A 44 -8.19 -3.18 -9.50
C ALA A 44 -7.77 -4.56 -8.95
N GLN A 45 -8.29 -5.62 -9.56
CA GLN A 45 -7.86 -6.97 -9.24
C GLN A 45 -6.38 -7.17 -9.60
N VAL A 46 -5.57 -7.53 -8.61
CA VAL A 46 -4.17 -7.93 -8.81
C VAL A 46 -4.16 -9.33 -9.43
N THR A 47 -3.61 -9.44 -10.64
CA THR A 47 -3.54 -10.70 -11.40
C THR A 47 -2.19 -11.40 -11.29
N VAL A 48 -1.19 -10.71 -10.72
CA VAL A 48 0.16 -11.23 -10.51
C VAL A 48 0.17 -12.03 -9.21
N LYS A 49 0.74 -13.25 -9.25
CA LYS A 49 1.01 -14.02 -8.04
C LYS A 49 2.14 -13.36 -7.27
N THR A 50 1.88 -13.07 -6.00
CA THR A 50 2.83 -12.39 -5.10
C THR A 50 2.64 -12.92 -3.68
N ASP A 51 3.73 -13.01 -2.94
CA ASP A 51 3.77 -13.25 -1.48
C ASP A 51 3.54 -11.96 -0.69
N LYS A 52 3.69 -10.81 -1.35
CA LYS A 52 3.52 -9.48 -0.76
C LYS A 52 2.06 -9.22 -0.37
N PRO A 53 1.82 -8.54 0.77
CA PRO A 53 0.47 -8.15 1.17
C PRO A 53 -0.20 -7.30 0.08
N VAL A 54 -1.47 -7.63 -0.22
CA VAL A 54 -2.29 -6.91 -1.20
C VAL A 54 -3.55 -6.39 -0.51
N PHE A 55 -3.77 -5.08 -0.59
CA PHE A 55 -4.94 -4.41 -0.08
C PHE A 55 -5.80 -3.86 -1.22
N THR A 56 -7.12 -3.96 -1.08
CA THR A 56 -8.06 -3.28 -1.98
C THR A 56 -8.18 -1.81 -1.61
N ALA A 57 -8.04 -0.92 -2.58
CA ALA A 57 -8.19 0.52 -2.41
C ALA A 57 -9.65 0.98 -2.47
N VAL A 58 -10.62 0.07 -2.66
CA VAL A 58 -12.04 0.41 -2.76
C VAL A 58 -12.54 1.26 -1.57
N PRO A 59 -12.23 0.92 -0.30
CA PRO A 59 -12.60 1.76 0.86
C PRO A 59 -12.08 3.19 0.79
N LEU A 60 -10.86 3.42 0.27
CA LEU A 60 -10.30 4.77 0.12
C LEU A 60 -11.05 5.63 -0.91
N ILE A 61 -11.70 4.97 -1.87
CA ILE A 61 -12.47 5.60 -2.95
C ILE A 61 -13.91 5.85 -2.51
N THR A 62 -14.53 4.88 -1.85
CA THR A 62 -15.95 4.96 -1.42
C THR A 62 -16.14 5.68 -0.10
N GLY A 63 -15.09 5.78 0.74
CA GLY A 63 -15.14 6.32 2.09
C GLY A 63 -15.72 5.36 3.13
N ILE A 64 -16.19 4.17 2.73
CA ILE A 64 -16.77 3.18 3.63
C ILE A 64 -15.67 2.23 4.10
N GLY A 65 -15.39 2.22 5.41
CA GLY A 65 -14.31 1.42 6.00
C GLY A 65 -12.91 1.96 5.69
N GLU A 66 -12.80 3.24 5.34
CA GLU A 66 -11.53 3.92 5.04
C GLU A 66 -10.57 3.88 6.22
N GLU A 67 -11.04 4.25 7.42
CA GLU A 67 -10.20 4.29 8.63
C GLU A 67 -9.63 2.91 8.97
N GLU A 68 -10.48 1.87 8.98
CA GLU A 68 -10.04 0.50 9.26
C GLU A 68 -9.01 -0.02 8.24
N LEU A 69 -9.19 0.32 6.96
CA LEU A 69 -8.24 -0.06 5.92
C LEU A 69 -6.89 0.66 6.13
N VAL A 70 -6.94 1.95 6.41
CA VAL A 70 -5.74 2.78 6.64
C VAL A 70 -4.97 2.26 7.85
N GLU A 71 -5.65 1.97 8.96
CA GLU A 71 -5.02 1.39 10.15
C GLU A 71 -4.30 0.08 9.83
N LYS A 72 -4.94 -0.81 9.07
CA LYS A 72 -4.32 -2.09 8.64
C LYS A 72 -3.08 -1.87 7.76
N ILE A 73 -3.16 -0.95 6.80
CA ILE A 73 -2.03 -0.63 5.91
C ILE A 73 -0.85 -0.07 6.72
N ILE A 74 -1.11 0.86 7.64
CA ILE A 74 -0.07 1.48 8.48
C ILE A 74 0.54 0.48 9.45
N ALA A 75 -0.28 -0.34 10.09
CA ALA A 75 0.19 -1.41 10.97
C ALA A 75 1.12 -2.36 10.20
N LYS A 76 0.73 -2.79 9.00
CA LYS A 76 1.56 -3.67 8.18
C LYS A 76 2.85 -2.99 7.70
N ALA A 77 2.83 -1.69 7.42
CA ALA A 77 4.04 -0.95 7.06
C ALA A 77 5.04 -0.89 8.23
N LYS A 78 4.56 -0.61 9.45
CA LYS A 78 5.38 -0.62 10.67
C LYS A 78 5.95 -2.02 10.95
N GLU A 79 5.15 -3.07 10.75
CA GLU A 79 5.59 -4.46 10.88
C GLU A 79 6.74 -4.79 9.90
N ILE A 80 6.58 -4.48 8.61
CA ILE A 80 7.61 -4.74 7.60
C ILE A 80 8.90 -3.96 7.90
N GLN A 81 8.81 -2.69 8.31
CA GLN A 81 10.00 -1.90 8.67
C GLN A 81 10.77 -2.54 9.82
N LYS A 82 10.06 -3.01 10.84
CA LYS A 82 10.68 -3.72 11.97
C LYS A 82 11.34 -5.03 11.53
N GLU A 83 10.68 -5.83 10.70
CA GLU A 83 11.25 -7.08 10.17
C GLU A 83 12.54 -6.83 9.38
N LEU A 84 12.62 -5.73 8.61
CA LEU A 84 13.82 -5.34 7.87
C LEU A 84 14.95 -4.85 8.79
N GLU A 85 14.62 -4.11 9.85
CA GLU A 85 15.58 -3.68 10.88
C GLU A 85 16.16 -4.87 11.64
N ASP A 86 15.32 -5.84 12.05
CA ASP A 86 15.72 -7.04 12.78
C ASP A 86 16.55 -8.02 11.91
N ALA A 87 16.45 -7.93 10.59
CA ALA A 87 17.20 -8.73 9.63
C ALA A 87 18.55 -8.11 9.19
N SER A 88 18.86 -6.89 9.65
CA SER A 88 20.08 -6.13 9.34
C SER A 88 21.17 -6.28 10.41
#